data_AF-A0A1G3QI94-F1
#
_entry.id   AF-A0A1G3QI94-F1
#
_cell.length_a   1.000
_cell.length_b   1.000
_cell.length_c   1.000
_cell.angle_alpha   90.00
_cell.angle_beta   90.00
_cell.angle_gamma   90.00
#
_symmetry.space_group_name_H-M   'P 1'
#
loop_
_entity.id
_entity.type
_entity.pdbx_description
1 polymer ?
#
loop_
_entity_poly.entity_id
_entity_poly.type
_entity_poly.pdbx_seq_one_letter_code
_entity_poly.pdbx_strand_id
1 'polypeptide(L)'
;MSDISDNINEYKSRTITLRLRLKHVDKIFEKITFYDSKNHDIVFDISARQKKKRIAADMLNLHEGMDYDVTFIVQNVSNTGELIAELKSFKPVILDVIPEISGGK
;
A
#
# COMPACT_ATOMS: atom_id res chain seq x y z
N MET A 1 -4.33 -7.83 10.56
CA MET A 1 -2.94 -8.32 10.47
C MET A 1 -2.40 -8.94 11.76
N SER A 2 -2.96 -10.04 12.29
CA SER A 2 -2.10 -10.93 13.12
C SER A 2 -1.26 -11.81 12.19
N ASP A 3 -1.81 -12.19 11.03
CA ASP A 3 -1.24 -13.32 10.28
C ASP A 3 0.09 -13.05 9.56
N ILE A 4 0.42 -11.82 9.15
CA ILE A 4 1.65 -11.58 8.37
C ILE A 4 2.87 -11.41 9.30
N SER A 5 2.72 -10.66 10.39
CA SER A 5 3.78 -10.50 11.39
C SER A 5 4.03 -11.82 12.13
N ASP A 6 2.95 -12.55 12.45
CA ASP A 6 3.03 -13.81 13.21
C ASP A 6 3.52 -14.99 12.33
N ASN A 7 3.28 -14.96 11.00
CA ASN A 7 3.77 -15.97 10.04
C ASN A 7 4.78 -15.41 9.02
N ILE A 8 5.58 -14.42 9.38
CA ILE A 8 6.47 -13.71 8.43
C ILE A 8 7.42 -14.64 7.66
N ASN A 9 7.82 -15.76 8.27
CA ASN A 9 8.65 -16.79 7.64
C ASN A 9 7.98 -17.46 6.44
N GLU A 10 6.64 -17.54 6.42
CA GLU A 10 5.90 -18.07 5.28
C GLU A 10 5.80 -17.07 4.12
N TYR A 11 5.89 -15.77 4.42
CA TYR A 11 5.69 -14.70 3.46
C TYR A 11 6.99 -14.08 2.94
N LYS A 12 8.13 -14.40 3.56
CA LYS A 12 9.44 -13.93 3.14
C LYS A 12 9.70 -14.24 1.67
N SER A 13 10.12 -13.24 0.91
CA SER A 13 10.35 -13.31 -0.55
C SER A 13 9.10 -13.58 -1.40
N ARG A 14 7.89 -13.65 -0.82
CA ARG A 14 6.66 -13.77 -1.59
C ARG A 14 6.20 -12.39 -2.05
N THR A 15 5.68 -12.36 -3.28
CA THR A 15 4.92 -11.21 -3.77
C THR A 15 3.50 -11.34 -3.25
N ILE A 16 3.03 -10.34 -2.52
CA ILE A 16 1.71 -10.29 -1.89
C ILE A 16 0.99 -9.05 -2.39
N THR A 17 -0.32 -9.17 -2.59
CA THR A 17 -1.20 -8.02 -2.85
C THR A 17 -2.17 -7.90 -1.69
N LEU A 18 -2.21 -6.72 -1.08
CA LEU A 18 -3.14 -6.39 0.01
C LEU A 18 -3.92 -5.14 -0.34
N ARG A 19 -5.19 -5.11 0.07
CA ARG A 19 -5.95 -3.88 0.09
C ARG A 19 -5.53 -3.05 1.29
N LEU A 20 -4.91 -1.91 1.04
CA LEU A 20 -4.42 -0.99 2.06
C LEU A 20 -4.91 0.42 1.78
N ARG A 21 -5.05 1.21 2.82
CA ARG A 21 -5.42 2.62 2.71
C ARG A 21 -4.17 3.49 2.68
N LEU A 22 -4.14 4.47 1.78
CA LEU A 22 -3.02 5.40 1.76
C LEU A 22 -3.07 6.32 2.98
N LYS A 23 -1.98 6.34 3.75
CA LYS A 23 -1.79 7.29 4.85
C LYS A 23 -1.24 8.61 4.36
N HIS A 24 -0.06 8.58 3.73
CA HIS A 24 0.61 9.77 3.20
C HIS A 24 1.78 9.38 2.28
N VAL A 25 2.28 10.36 1.52
CA VAL A 25 3.55 10.29 0.79
C VAL A 25 4.52 11.33 1.34
N ASP A 26 5.65 10.87 1.85
CA ASP A 26 6.76 11.73 2.21
C ASP A 26 7.68 11.95 1.00
N LYS A 27 7.64 13.15 0.44
CA LYS A 27 8.46 13.52 -0.73
C LYS A 27 9.89 13.92 -0.36
N ILE A 28 10.17 14.20 0.92
CA ILE A 28 11.50 14.62 1.39
C ILE A 28 12.36 13.38 1.63
N PHE A 29 11.81 12.41 2.37
CA PHE A 29 12.47 11.12 2.65
C PHE A 29 12.14 10.04 1.63
N GLU A 30 11.30 10.38 0.64
CA GLU A 30 10.93 9.51 -0.48
C GLU A 30 10.35 8.18 0.02
N LYS A 31 9.32 8.28 0.85
CA LYS A 31 8.58 7.15 1.42
C LYS A 31 7.10 7.25 1.08
N ILE A 32 6.45 6.11 0.96
CA ILE A 32 4.99 6.02 0.89
C ILE A 32 4.50 5.10 2.00
N THR A 33 3.50 5.56 2.74
CA THR A 33 2.96 4.84 3.89
C THR A 33 1.52 4.47 3.63
N PHE A 34 1.23 3.18 3.74
CA PHE A 34 -0.12 2.65 3.74
C PHE A 34 -0.45 2.07 5.12
N TYR A 35 -1.72 1.82 5.39
CA TYR A 35 -2.15 1.14 6.59
C TYR A 35 -3.27 0.14 6.32
N ASP A 36 -3.34 -0.90 7.14
CA ASP A 36 -4.38 -1.92 7.06
C ASP A 36 -5.59 -1.60 7.93
N SER A 37 -6.62 -2.46 7.90
CA SER A 37 -7.84 -2.29 8.69
C SER A 37 -7.63 -2.32 10.21
N LYS A 38 -6.49 -2.86 10.68
CA LYS A 38 -6.05 -2.81 12.09
C LYS A 38 -5.13 -1.62 12.42
N ASN A 39 -5.00 -0.66 11.50
CA ASN A 39 -4.14 0.52 11.64
C ASN A 39 -2.64 0.20 11.80
N HIS A 40 -2.13 -0.91 11.23
CA HIS A 40 -0.69 -1.12 11.16
C HIS A 40 -0.14 -0.44 9.91
N ASP A 41 0.89 0.37 10.12
CA ASP A 41 1.56 1.08 9.04
C ASP A 41 2.51 0.14 8.29
N ILE A 42 2.48 0.24 6.96
CA ILE A 42 3.44 -0.40 6.07
C ILE A 42 4.14 0.71 5.27
N VAL A 43 5.44 0.83 5.50
CA VAL A 43 6.26 1.91 4.94
C VAL A 43 7.12 1.35 3.83
N PHE A 44 7.04 1.99 2.66
CA PHE A 44 7.84 1.61 1.50
C PHE A 44 8.80 2.75 1.13
N ASP A 45 10.08 2.41 1.03
CA ASP A 45 11.09 3.27 0.40
C ASP A 45 10.82 3.37 -1.10
N ILE A 46 10.69 4.58 -1.63
CA ILE A 46 10.51 4.88 -3.05
C ILE A 46 11.67 5.69 -3.67
N SER A 47 12.80 5.80 -2.98
CA SER A 47 13.95 6.63 -3.37
C SER A 47 14.66 6.14 -4.64
N ALA A 48 14.66 4.83 -4.88
CA ALA A 48 15.37 4.21 -6.00
C ALA A 48 14.83 4.71 -7.36
N ARG A 49 15.75 5.22 -8.22
CA ARG A 49 15.41 5.80 -9.54
C ARG A 49 14.57 4.87 -10.42
N GLN A 50 14.89 3.57 -10.46
CA GLN A 50 14.13 2.59 -11.23
C GLN A 50 12.71 2.42 -10.69
N LYS A 51 12.56 2.40 -9.35
CA LYS A 51 11.27 2.29 -8.67
C LYS A 51 10.40 3.50 -8.97
N LYS A 52 10.94 4.73 -8.87
CA LYS A 52 10.25 5.97 -9.26
C LYS A 52 9.73 5.93 -10.69
N LYS A 53 10.56 5.51 -11.65
CA LYS A 53 10.11 5.36 -13.05
C LYS A 53 8.95 4.38 -13.18
N ARG A 54 9.00 3.26 -12.46
CA ARG A 54 7.95 2.22 -12.51
C ARG A 54 6.63 2.70 -11.93
N ILE A 55 6.65 3.42 -10.81
CA ILE A 55 5.43 3.86 -10.11
C ILE A 55 4.97 5.27 -10.52
N ALA A 56 5.69 5.95 -11.42
CA ALA A 56 5.43 7.36 -11.75
C ALA A 56 3.99 7.61 -12.20
N ALA A 57 3.43 6.72 -13.04
CA ALA A 57 2.05 6.81 -13.50
C ALA A 57 1.06 6.60 -12.34
N ASP A 58 1.31 5.60 -11.49
CA ASP A 58 0.44 5.30 -10.34
C ASP A 58 0.41 6.47 -9.34
N MET A 59 1.54 7.16 -9.15
CA MET A 59 1.67 8.32 -8.27
C MET A 59 0.83 9.55 -8.68
N LEU A 60 0.40 9.66 -9.94
CA LEU A 60 -0.40 10.79 -10.41
C LEU A 60 -1.84 10.76 -9.87
N ASN A 61 -2.35 9.57 -9.55
CA ASN A 61 -3.73 9.35 -9.09
C ASN A 61 -3.79 9.01 -7.60
N LEU A 62 -2.80 9.49 -6.85
CA LEU A 62 -2.64 9.18 -5.44
C LEU A 62 -3.44 10.16 -4.58
N HIS A 63 -4.31 9.63 -3.73
CA HIS A 63 -5.17 10.41 -2.85
C HIS A 63 -5.16 9.80 -1.45
N GLU A 64 -4.78 10.61 -0.47
CA GLU A 64 -4.75 10.18 0.94
C GLU A 64 -6.15 9.75 1.39
N GLY A 65 -6.20 8.68 2.19
CA GLY A 65 -7.45 8.08 2.65
C GLY A 65 -8.14 7.14 1.66
N MET A 66 -7.70 7.05 0.40
CA MET A 66 -8.24 6.09 -0.57
C MET A 66 -7.66 4.68 -0.37
N ASP A 67 -8.46 3.68 -0.75
CA ASP A 67 -8.05 2.28 -0.74
C ASP A 67 -7.34 1.90 -2.04
N TYR A 68 -6.26 1.14 -1.91
CA TYR A 68 -5.42 0.67 -3.00
C TYR A 68 -5.16 -0.83 -2.87
N ASP A 69 -5.15 -1.55 -3.99
CA ASP A 69 -4.55 -2.88 -4.04
C ASP A 69 -3.04 -2.72 -4.22
N VAL A 70 -2.29 -2.94 -3.13
CA VAL A 70 -0.85 -2.72 -3.03
C VAL A 70 -0.12 -4.04 -3.15
N THR A 71 0.71 -4.19 -4.18
CA THR A 71 1.55 -5.36 -4.42
C THR A 71 2.98 -5.08 -3.97
N PHE A 72 3.54 -5.94 -3.13
CA PHE A 72 4.89 -5.80 -2.61
C PHE A 72 5.55 -7.15 -2.33
N ILE A 73 6.88 -7.14 -2.21
CA ILE A 73 7.66 -8.29 -1.74
C ILE A 73 8.03 -8.06 -0.28
N VAL A 74 7.68 -8.98 0.60
CA VAL A 74 8.14 -8.94 2.00
C VAL A 74 9.63 -9.25 2.05
N GLN A 75 10.41 -8.32 2.58
CA GLN A 75 11.84 -8.51 2.79
C GLN A 75 12.13 -8.98 4.21
N ASN A 76 11.60 -8.26 5.20
CA ASN A 76 11.82 -8.55 6.61
C ASN A 76 10.74 -7.91 7.50
N VAL A 77 10.74 -8.23 8.78
CA VAL A 77 10.07 -7.44 9.83
C VAL A 77 11.16 -6.91 10.76
N SER A 78 11.07 -5.62 11.11
CA SER A 78 11.99 -5.02 12.05
C SER A 78 11.77 -5.60 13.46
N ASN A 79 12.76 -5.41 14.35
CA ASN A 79 12.63 -5.83 15.75
C ASN A 79 11.49 -5.11 16.50
N THR A 80 10.93 -4.04 15.93
CA THR A 80 9.80 -3.27 16.47
C THR A 80 8.46 -3.68 15.86
N GLY A 81 8.43 -4.71 14.99
CA GLY A 81 7.21 -5.23 14.37
C GLY A 81 6.80 -4.53 13.08
N GLU A 82 7.61 -3.62 12.54
CA GLU A 82 7.32 -2.94 11.29
C GLU A 82 7.64 -3.84 10.09
N LEU A 83 6.75 -3.90 9.11
CA LEU A 83 6.95 -4.66 7.88
C LEU A 83 7.87 -3.89 6.93
N ILE A 84 9.05 -4.46 6.64
CA ILE A 84 9.98 -3.96 5.63
C ILE A 84 9.70 -4.70 4.33
N ALA A 85 9.23 -3.96 3.33
CA ALA A 85 8.82 -4.53 2.06
C ALA A 85 9.28 -3.70 0.85
N GLU A 86 9.47 -4.39 -0.27
CA GLU A 86 9.72 -3.76 -1.56
C GLU A 86 8.41 -3.56 -2.31
N LEU A 87 7.95 -2.31 -2.40
CA LEU A 87 6.81 -1.95 -3.23
C LEU A 87 7.03 -2.36 -4.68
N LYS A 88 6.05 -3.03 -5.29
CA LYS A 88 6.04 -3.38 -6.73
C LYS A 88 5.08 -2.49 -7.51
N SER A 89 3.84 -2.40 -7.06
CA SER A 89 2.78 -1.58 -7.68
C SER A 89 1.70 -1.26 -6.66
N PHE A 90 0.89 -0.25 -6.93
CA PHE A 90 -0.35 0.00 -6.22
C PHE A 90 -1.38 0.52 -7.22
N LYS A 91 -2.62 0.05 -7.12
CA LYS A 91 -3.71 0.47 -8.01
C LYS A 91 -4.89 0.94 -7.17
N PRO A 92 -5.52 2.08 -7.51
CA PRO A 92 -6.68 2.54 -6.77
C PRO A 92 -7.79 1.49 -6.86
N VAL A 93 -8.43 1.20 -5.73
CA VAL A 93 -9.66 0.42 -5.70
C VAL A 93 -10.76 1.35 -6.16
N ILE A 94 -11.17 1.21 -7.42
CA ILE A 94 -12.33 1.94 -7.94
C ILE A 94 -13.57 1.24 -7.40
N LEU A 95 -14.25 1.88 -6.47
CA LEU A 95 -15.59 1.49 -6.07
C LEU A 95 -16.55 2.05 -7.11
N ASP A 96 -17.15 1.18 -7.92
CA ASP A 96 -18.28 1.52 -8.80
C ASP A 96 -19.51 1.86 -7.94
N VAL A 97 -19.49 3.00 -7.26
CA VAL A 97 -20.71 3.55 -6.65
C VAL A 97 -21.43 4.29 -7.77
N ILE A 98 -22.29 3.59 -8.50
CA ILE A 98 -23.36 4.24 -9.25
C ILE A 98 -24.29 4.83 -8.19
N PRO A 99 -24.43 6.16 -8.08
CA PRO A 99 -25.43 6.71 -7.19
C PRO A 99 -26.79 6.24 -7.72
N GLU A 100 -27.53 5.49 -6.90
CA GLU A 100 -28.95 5.27 -7.14
C GLU A 100 -29.57 6.67 -7.18
N ILE A 101 -29.93 7.12 -8.38
CA ILE A 101 -30.75 8.31 -8.56
C ILE A 101 -32.04 7.99 -7.80
N SER A 102 -32.14 8.53 -6.59
CA SER A 102 -33.37 8.53 -5.83
C SER A 102 -34.35 9.35 -6.64
N GLY A 103 -35.14 8.65 -7.46
CA GLY A 103 -36.20 9.24 -8.26
C GLY A 103 -37.17 9.93 -7.33
N GLY A 104 -37.04 11.26 -7.25
CA GLY A 104 -38.06 12.12 -6.67
C GLY A 104 -39.33 11.96 -7.48
N LYS A 105 -40.37 11.43 -6.84
CA LYS A 105 -41.76 11.59 -7.27
C LYS A 105 -42.17 13.05 -7.17
#